data_AF-A0A847GQK0-F1
#
_entry.id   AF-A0A847GQK0-F1
#
_cell.length_a   1.000
_cell.length_b   1.000
_cell.length_c   1.000
_cell.angle_alpha   90.00
_cell.angle_beta   90.00
_cell.angle_gamma   90.00
#
_symmetry.space_group_name_H-M   'P 1'
#
loop_
_entity.id
_entity.type
_entity.pdbx_description
1 polymer ?
#
loop_
_entity_poly.entity_id
_entity_poly.type
_entity_poly.pdbx_seq_one_letter_code
_entity_poly.pdbx_strand_id
1 'polypeptide(L)'
;MPAESAAPAAAKSASPPPASVPAAAPAPVPASAPASAPAASAQPERSEPSASGQSEPPPAAGGGAAPGPDQLRSWAAALVGNDVSAREAASERLERVSVGGGQSLLSLLQDASPDVRRGAVFYWLDRFDPADAAVVAALAKRLSDPDASVRKLALTAAQRFPLDTIVQSLPQLTAMLGHPQESAESRAAAARLIGTLDAAAHDAVPALAKAAAADPDPAVRSACVLSICRAAPAADAVAALRQVLRQDSQANLRGLAATRLGKLGQATAAVAPELAEALADRDDGVRRKAADALALSGAAAVAPTMQKLQAPDVAVRRLAVFVLAKLGPDAKPALEALRKLQQDPDAEIKQLAELAVRRIEGTP
;
A
#
# COMPACT_ATOMS: atom_id res chain seq x y z
N MET A 1 -4.30 37.35 -69.41
CA MET A 1 -5.62 37.12 -68.78
C MET A 1 -5.38 36.46 -67.44
N PRO A 2 -5.91 37.01 -66.34
CA PRO A 2 -5.68 36.51 -64.99
C PRO A 2 -6.73 35.44 -64.62
N ALA A 3 -6.35 34.50 -63.76
CA ALA A 3 -7.25 33.67 -62.97
C ALA A 3 -6.75 33.82 -61.52
N GLU A 4 -7.38 34.52 -60.60
CA GLU A 4 -8.73 34.48 -60.03
C GLU A 4 -8.53 34.14 -58.55
N SER A 5 -9.08 35.01 -57.70
CA SER A 5 -8.84 35.05 -56.27
C SER A 5 -9.75 34.06 -55.55
N ALA A 6 -9.27 33.44 -54.47
CA ALA A 6 -10.15 32.82 -53.48
C ALA A 6 -9.48 32.87 -52.10
N ALA A 7 -9.95 33.80 -51.27
CA ALA A 7 -9.82 33.71 -49.81
C ALA A 7 -10.82 32.69 -49.27
N PRO A 8 -10.54 32.08 -48.10
CA PRO A 8 -11.60 31.75 -47.15
C PRO A 8 -11.33 32.46 -45.80
N ALA A 9 -12.23 33.34 -45.38
CA ALA A 9 -13.44 33.02 -44.62
C ALA A 9 -13.15 32.93 -43.11
N ALA A 10 -13.45 34.03 -42.43
CA ALA A 10 -13.49 34.16 -40.99
C ALA A 10 -14.49 33.16 -40.39
N ALA A 11 -14.00 32.27 -39.53
CA ALA A 11 -14.84 31.46 -38.66
C ALA A 11 -15.07 32.17 -37.33
N LYS A 12 -16.35 32.27 -36.99
CA LYS A 12 -16.96 33.02 -35.89
C LYS A 12 -16.44 32.57 -34.52
N SER A 13 -16.32 33.53 -33.61
CA SER A 13 -16.06 33.31 -32.18
C SER A 13 -17.22 32.54 -31.56
N ALA A 14 -16.93 31.37 -31.00
CA ALA A 14 -17.84 30.68 -30.11
C ALA A 14 -17.37 30.93 -28.67
N SER A 15 -18.22 31.58 -27.87
CA SER A 15 -18.02 31.77 -26.44
C SER A 15 -17.88 30.41 -25.73
N PRO A 16 -16.99 30.26 -24.74
CA PRO A 16 -16.91 29.03 -23.97
C PRO A 16 -18.16 28.86 -23.08
N PRO A 17 -18.63 27.62 -22.87
CA PRO A 17 -19.76 27.35 -21.97
C PRO A 17 -19.39 27.64 -20.51
N PRO A 18 -20.38 27.93 -19.63
CA PRO A 18 -20.13 28.24 -18.24
C PRO A 18 -19.55 27.04 -17.48
N ALA A 19 -18.67 27.34 -16.52
CA ALA A 19 -17.97 26.36 -15.69
C ALA A 19 -18.96 25.44 -14.94
N SER A 20 -18.84 24.14 -15.18
CA SER A 20 -19.52 23.10 -14.42
C SER A 20 -19.03 23.13 -12.98
N VAL A 21 -19.95 23.44 -12.05
CA VAL A 21 -19.75 23.33 -10.61
C VAL A 21 -19.39 21.88 -10.26
N PRO A 22 -18.33 21.60 -9.48
CA PRO A 22 -18.01 20.24 -9.08
C PRO A 22 -19.12 19.70 -8.16
N ALA A 23 -19.72 18.58 -8.57
CA ALA A 23 -20.69 17.85 -7.79
C ALA A 23 -20.07 17.45 -6.43
N ALA A 24 -20.79 17.79 -5.35
CA ALA A 24 -20.45 17.42 -3.99
C ALA A 24 -20.28 15.89 -3.87
N ALA A 25 -19.20 15.48 -3.21
CA ALA A 25 -18.92 14.08 -2.92
C ALA A 25 -20.08 13.43 -2.14
N PRO A 26 -20.50 12.20 -2.47
CA PRO A 26 -21.53 11.52 -1.71
C PRO A 26 -21.00 11.18 -0.31
N ALA A 27 -21.81 11.49 0.70
CA ALA A 27 -21.55 11.18 2.10
C ALA A 27 -21.37 9.66 2.30
N PRO A 28 -20.51 9.24 3.27
CA PRO A 28 -20.27 7.83 3.54
C PRO A 28 -21.53 7.14 4.05
N VAL A 29 -21.84 5.99 3.45
CA VAL A 29 -22.92 5.10 3.86
C VAL A 29 -22.58 4.54 5.25
N PRO A 30 -23.46 4.65 6.27
CA PRO A 30 -23.17 4.11 7.60
C PRO A 30 -23.17 2.58 7.56
N ALA A 31 -22.15 1.99 8.20
CA ALA A 31 -22.05 0.56 8.40
C ALA A 31 -23.22 0.05 9.25
N SER A 32 -24.02 -0.85 8.68
CA SER A 32 -25.09 -1.55 9.38
C SER A 32 -24.50 -2.38 10.52
N ALA A 33 -24.80 -1.98 11.76
CA ALA A 33 -24.55 -2.77 12.96
C ALA A 33 -25.39 -4.07 12.92
N PRO A 34 -24.88 -5.21 13.41
CA PRO A 34 -25.71 -6.38 13.63
C PRO A 34 -26.70 -6.11 14.77
N ALA A 35 -27.97 -6.38 14.47
CA ALA A 35 -29.11 -6.10 15.33
C ALA A 35 -29.05 -6.89 16.65
N SER A 36 -29.39 -6.16 17.71
CA SER A 36 -29.63 -6.61 19.07
C SER A 36 -30.73 -7.69 19.14
N ALA A 37 -30.54 -8.64 20.06
CA ALA A 37 -31.55 -9.57 20.52
C ALA A 37 -32.79 -8.85 21.08
N PRO A 38 -34.00 -9.44 21.01
CA PRO A 38 -35.08 -9.11 21.92
C PRO A 38 -35.29 -10.19 22.98
N ALA A 39 -35.49 -9.69 24.20
CA ALA A 39 -35.87 -10.42 25.40
C ALA A 39 -37.35 -10.87 25.36
N ALA A 40 -37.63 -11.82 26.27
CA ALA A 40 -38.90 -12.48 26.53
C ALA A 40 -40.09 -11.56 26.83
N SER A 41 -41.31 -12.02 26.50
CA SER A 41 -42.43 -12.27 27.43
C SER A 41 -43.76 -12.35 26.67
N ALA A 42 -44.42 -13.52 26.68
CA ALA A 42 -45.88 -13.68 26.81
C ALA A 42 -46.28 -15.17 26.63
N GLN A 43 -46.86 -15.74 27.68
CA GLN A 43 -47.73 -16.93 27.67
C GLN A 43 -49.15 -16.46 28.09
N PRO A 44 -50.20 -17.29 28.06
CA PRO A 44 -50.37 -18.63 27.45
C PRO A 44 -51.66 -18.71 26.59
N GLU A 45 -51.86 -19.79 25.83
CA GLU A 45 -53.19 -20.39 25.69
C GLU A 45 -53.08 -21.92 25.55
N ARG A 46 -54.01 -22.56 26.24
CA ARG A 46 -54.06 -23.99 26.57
C ARG A 46 -54.64 -24.79 25.40
N SER A 47 -54.10 -25.98 25.16
CA SER A 47 -54.83 -27.12 24.59
C SER A 47 -54.06 -28.41 24.90
N GLU A 48 -54.52 -29.15 25.92
CA GLU A 48 -54.30 -30.60 26.06
C GLU A 48 -55.28 -31.36 25.12
N PRO A 49 -55.24 -32.71 24.95
CA PRO A 49 -54.42 -33.72 25.63
C PRO A 49 -53.81 -34.80 24.69
N SER A 50 -52.83 -35.57 25.19
CA SER A 50 -52.92 -37.05 25.26
C SER A 50 -51.62 -37.69 25.74
N ALA A 51 -51.80 -38.74 26.53
CA ALA A 51 -50.83 -39.38 27.39
C ALA A 51 -49.85 -40.33 26.67
N SER A 52 -48.86 -40.75 27.46
CA SER A 52 -47.97 -41.92 27.34
C SER A 52 -46.66 -41.75 26.55
N GLY A 53 -45.60 -41.47 27.31
CA GLY A 53 -44.20 -41.61 26.91
C GLY A 53 -43.32 -41.14 28.06
N GLN A 54 -42.86 -42.07 28.90
CA GLN A 54 -42.00 -41.79 30.06
C GLN A 54 -40.75 -41.04 29.60
N SER A 55 -40.51 -39.88 30.21
CA SER A 55 -39.30 -39.08 30.01
C SER A 55 -38.11 -39.76 30.67
N GLU A 56 -37.20 -40.32 29.86
CA GLU A 56 -35.81 -40.49 30.29
C GLU A 56 -35.16 -39.10 30.43
N PRO A 57 -34.36 -38.86 31.48
CA PRO A 57 -33.54 -37.66 31.54
C PRO A 57 -32.51 -37.70 30.40
N PRO A 58 -32.11 -36.55 29.81
CA PRO A 58 -31.05 -36.54 28.81
C PRO A 58 -29.78 -37.16 29.43
N PRO A 59 -29.07 -38.05 28.70
CA PRO A 59 -27.92 -38.72 29.27
C PRO A 59 -26.88 -37.70 29.70
N ALA A 60 -26.40 -37.88 30.93
CA ALA A 60 -25.29 -37.15 31.51
C ALA A 60 -24.13 -37.04 30.51
N ALA A 61 -23.50 -35.86 30.48
CA ALA A 61 -22.31 -35.55 29.71
C ALA A 61 -21.35 -36.74 29.66
N GLY A 62 -21.27 -37.37 28.48
CA GLY A 62 -20.33 -38.45 28.24
C GLY A 62 -18.91 -37.92 28.44
N GLY A 63 -18.20 -38.50 29.41
CA GLY A 63 -16.75 -38.44 29.46
C GLY A 63 -16.17 -39.11 28.22
N GLY A 64 -16.10 -38.36 27.11
CA GLY A 64 -15.45 -38.80 25.89
C GLY A 64 -13.95 -38.79 26.09
N ALA A 65 -13.27 -39.88 25.72
CA ALA A 65 -11.82 -39.94 25.68
C ALA A 65 -11.26 -38.73 24.90
N ALA A 66 -10.13 -38.19 25.35
CA ALA A 66 -9.45 -37.10 24.64
C ALA A 66 -9.25 -37.50 23.16
N PRO A 67 -9.56 -36.62 22.20
CA PRO A 67 -9.54 -36.98 20.80
C PRO A 67 -8.13 -37.40 20.36
N GLY A 68 -8.07 -38.44 19.54
CA GLY A 68 -6.81 -38.94 19.00
C GLY A 68 -6.19 -37.96 17.98
N PRO A 69 -4.89 -38.11 17.66
CA PRO A 69 -4.18 -37.24 16.73
C PRO A 69 -4.83 -37.22 15.33
N ASP A 70 -5.35 -38.34 14.85
CA ASP A 70 -6.00 -38.41 13.53
C ASP A 70 -7.34 -37.67 13.49
N GLN A 71 -8.07 -37.63 14.60
CA GLN A 71 -9.29 -36.82 14.70
C GLN A 71 -8.95 -35.33 14.66
N LEU A 72 -7.92 -34.91 15.41
CA LEU A 72 -7.44 -33.52 15.38
C LEU A 72 -6.98 -33.10 13.99
N ARG A 73 -6.23 -33.95 13.29
CA ARG A 73 -5.83 -33.75 11.89
C ARG A 73 -7.02 -33.62 10.96
N SER A 74 -7.99 -34.53 11.07
CA SER A 74 -9.20 -34.52 10.25
C SER A 74 -10.00 -33.23 10.45
N TRP A 75 -10.17 -32.79 11.69
CA TRP A 75 -10.89 -31.54 11.99
C TRP A 75 -10.11 -30.31 11.50
N ALA A 76 -8.80 -30.26 11.70
CA ALA A 76 -7.98 -29.17 11.16
C ALA A 76 -8.07 -29.09 9.63
N ALA A 77 -7.91 -30.21 8.91
CA ALA A 77 -8.07 -30.22 7.46
C ALA A 77 -9.48 -29.80 7.02
N ALA A 78 -10.51 -30.18 7.77
CA ALA A 78 -11.88 -29.79 7.47
C ALA A 78 -12.12 -28.27 7.54
N LEU A 79 -11.39 -27.52 8.39
CA LEU A 79 -11.52 -26.06 8.53
C LEU A 79 -11.27 -25.28 7.22
N VAL A 80 -10.54 -25.88 6.29
CA VAL A 80 -10.16 -25.27 5.03
C VAL A 80 -10.82 -25.95 3.83
N GLY A 81 -11.75 -26.87 4.07
CA GLY A 81 -12.56 -27.50 3.04
C GLY A 81 -13.70 -26.61 2.56
N ASN A 82 -14.34 -27.02 1.46
CA ASN A 82 -15.45 -26.27 0.86
C ASN A 82 -16.79 -26.45 1.60
N ASP A 83 -16.92 -27.51 2.41
CA ASP A 83 -18.13 -27.80 3.17
C ASP A 83 -18.24 -26.89 4.40
N VAL A 84 -19.23 -25.99 4.39
CA VAL A 84 -19.50 -25.04 5.47
C VAL A 84 -19.84 -25.77 6.77
N SER A 85 -20.73 -26.76 6.72
CA SER A 85 -21.18 -27.52 7.89
C SER A 85 -20.02 -28.31 8.51
N ALA A 86 -19.15 -28.88 7.68
CA ALA A 86 -17.95 -29.57 8.14
C ALA A 86 -16.97 -28.62 8.85
N ARG A 87 -16.80 -27.39 8.33
CA ARG A 87 -15.95 -26.35 8.95
C ARG A 87 -16.47 -25.92 10.31
N GLU A 88 -17.76 -25.64 10.42
CA GLU A 88 -18.39 -25.23 11.68
C GLU A 88 -18.26 -26.34 12.73
N ALA A 89 -18.59 -27.58 12.35
CA ALA A 89 -18.49 -28.72 13.25
C ALA A 89 -17.04 -29.04 13.64
N ALA A 90 -16.07 -28.82 12.76
CA ALA A 90 -14.65 -28.96 13.09
C ALA A 90 -14.18 -27.86 14.07
N SER A 91 -14.57 -26.60 13.82
CA SER A 91 -14.25 -25.47 14.70
C SER A 91 -14.77 -25.68 16.12
N GLU A 92 -16.05 -26.09 16.25
CA GLU A 92 -16.66 -26.34 17.56
C GLU A 92 -15.97 -27.50 18.30
N ARG A 93 -15.61 -28.57 17.58
CA ARG A 93 -14.90 -29.71 18.19
C ARG A 93 -13.50 -29.31 18.67
N LEU A 94 -12.75 -28.53 17.88
CA LEU A 94 -11.42 -28.05 18.26
C LEU A 94 -11.50 -27.09 19.47
N GLU A 95 -12.56 -26.28 19.57
CA GLU A 95 -12.78 -25.39 20.71
C GLU A 95 -12.94 -26.16 22.02
N ARG A 96 -13.69 -27.28 22.00
CA ARG A 96 -13.84 -28.14 23.20
C ARG A 96 -12.52 -28.77 23.64
N VAL A 97 -11.54 -28.92 22.75
CA VAL A 97 -10.20 -29.46 23.05
C VAL A 97 -9.25 -28.38 23.56
N SER A 98 -9.46 -27.12 23.19
CA SER A 98 -8.57 -26.00 23.53
C SER A 98 -8.45 -25.80 25.05
N VAL A 99 -9.51 -26.15 25.80
CA VAL A 99 -9.54 -26.20 27.27
C VAL A 99 -8.68 -27.37 27.78
N GLY A 100 -7.35 -27.17 27.81
CA GLY A 100 -6.34 -28.11 28.32
C GLY A 100 -5.50 -28.85 27.28
N GLY A 101 -5.82 -28.72 25.98
CA GLY A 101 -5.17 -29.45 24.86
C GLY A 101 -4.33 -28.60 23.90
N GLY A 102 -4.00 -27.36 24.25
CA GLY A 102 -3.33 -26.40 23.35
C GLY A 102 -2.04 -26.90 22.69
N GLN A 103 -1.24 -27.71 23.40
CA GLN A 103 -0.02 -28.32 22.84
C GLN A 103 -0.30 -29.29 21.69
N SER A 104 -1.37 -30.08 21.79
CA SER A 104 -1.79 -31.01 20.73
C SER A 104 -2.21 -30.25 19.47
N LEU A 105 -2.90 -29.11 19.62
CA LEU A 105 -3.27 -28.24 18.51
C LEU A 105 -2.06 -27.52 17.90
N LEU A 106 -1.08 -27.14 18.72
CA LEU A 106 0.16 -26.53 18.25
C LEU A 106 0.99 -27.50 17.41
N SER A 107 0.97 -28.79 17.73
CA SER A 107 1.67 -29.83 16.96
C SER A 107 1.17 -29.94 15.52
N LEU A 108 -0.11 -29.62 15.26
CA LEU A 108 -0.71 -29.65 13.92
C LEU A 108 -0.08 -28.62 12.97
N LEU A 109 0.52 -27.55 13.50
CA LEU A 109 1.28 -26.60 12.68
C LEU A 109 2.46 -27.28 12.00
N GLN A 110 2.99 -28.39 12.53
CA GLN A 110 4.12 -29.13 11.99
C GLN A 110 3.71 -30.38 11.20
N ASP A 111 2.41 -30.54 10.91
CA ASP A 111 1.91 -31.72 10.23
C ASP A 111 2.46 -31.87 8.81
N ALA A 112 2.57 -33.10 8.32
CA ALA A 112 3.03 -33.38 6.96
C ALA A 112 2.05 -32.84 5.90
N SER A 113 0.75 -32.86 6.19
CA SER A 113 -0.28 -32.40 5.27
C SER A 113 -0.39 -30.86 5.25
N PRO A 114 -0.30 -30.21 4.08
CA PRO A 114 -0.47 -28.77 3.98
C PRO A 114 -1.89 -28.33 4.37
N ASP A 115 -2.92 -29.14 4.13
CA ASP A 115 -4.30 -28.81 4.53
C ASP A 115 -4.47 -28.80 6.05
N VAL A 116 -3.83 -29.74 6.75
CA VAL A 116 -3.81 -29.77 8.22
C VAL A 116 -3.08 -28.55 8.76
N ARG A 117 -1.90 -28.22 8.23
CA ARG A 117 -1.16 -27.02 8.65
C ARG A 117 -1.95 -25.74 8.38
N ARG A 118 -2.57 -25.64 7.20
CA ARG A 118 -3.41 -24.48 6.81
C ARG A 118 -4.59 -24.33 7.76
N GLY A 119 -5.28 -25.43 8.06
CA GLY A 119 -6.37 -25.48 9.03
C GLY A 119 -5.93 -25.12 10.44
N ALA A 120 -4.76 -25.59 10.87
CA ALA A 120 -4.20 -25.23 12.17
C ALA A 120 -3.88 -23.74 12.25
N VAL A 121 -3.22 -23.14 11.25
CA VAL A 121 -2.98 -21.68 11.22
C VAL A 121 -4.30 -20.93 11.20
N PHE A 122 -5.28 -21.37 10.40
CA PHE A 122 -6.60 -20.76 10.33
C PHE A 122 -7.32 -20.77 11.68
N TYR A 123 -7.30 -21.91 12.39
CA TYR A 123 -7.87 -22.04 13.73
C TYR A 123 -7.26 -21.01 14.69
N TRP A 124 -5.92 -20.93 14.70
CA TRP A 124 -5.18 -20.06 15.59
C TRP A 124 -5.37 -18.57 15.26
N LEU A 125 -5.60 -18.20 14.00
CA LEU A 125 -5.62 -16.81 13.53
C LEU A 125 -6.49 -15.87 14.38
N ASP A 126 -7.66 -16.33 14.82
CA ASP A 126 -8.61 -15.54 15.61
C ASP A 126 -8.47 -15.75 17.13
N ARG A 127 -7.66 -16.72 17.57
CA ARG A 127 -7.66 -17.24 18.95
C ARG A 127 -6.35 -17.07 19.68
N PHE A 128 -5.23 -16.93 18.97
CA PHE A 128 -3.95 -16.80 19.65
C PHE A 128 -3.86 -15.47 20.41
N ASP A 129 -3.29 -15.54 21.60
CA ASP A 129 -2.86 -14.38 22.37
C ASP A 129 -1.46 -13.97 21.85
N PRO A 130 -1.28 -12.72 21.37
CA PRO A 130 0.04 -12.21 21.01
C PRO A 130 1.09 -12.26 22.14
N ALA A 131 0.68 -12.35 23.41
CA ALA A 131 1.58 -12.53 24.53
C ALA A 131 2.08 -13.98 24.71
N ASP A 132 1.43 -14.96 24.08
CA ASP A 132 1.89 -16.35 24.10
C ASP A 132 3.04 -16.55 23.11
N ALA A 133 4.26 -16.41 23.62
CA ALA A 133 5.48 -16.54 22.84
C ALA A 133 5.62 -17.92 22.16
N ALA A 134 5.07 -18.99 22.74
CA ALA A 134 5.18 -20.32 22.16
C ALA A 134 4.29 -20.45 20.91
N VAL A 135 3.04 -19.96 20.99
CA VAL A 135 2.12 -19.96 19.84
C VAL A 135 2.61 -19.01 18.76
N VAL A 136 3.02 -17.79 19.14
CA VAL A 136 3.59 -16.80 18.22
C VAL A 136 4.81 -17.36 17.49
N ALA A 137 5.76 -17.98 18.20
CA ALA A 137 6.94 -18.58 17.57
C ALA A 137 6.58 -19.73 16.62
N ALA A 138 5.58 -20.55 16.96
CA ALA A 138 5.13 -21.63 16.09
C ALA A 138 4.46 -21.11 14.81
N LEU A 139 3.65 -20.06 14.92
CA LEU A 139 3.03 -19.38 13.76
C LEU A 139 4.08 -18.65 12.92
N ALA A 140 5.05 -17.97 13.53
CA ALA A 140 6.14 -17.31 12.82
C ALA A 140 6.97 -18.30 11.97
N LYS A 141 7.20 -19.53 12.46
CA LYS A 141 7.83 -20.61 11.68
C LYS A 141 7.04 -21.01 10.43
N ARG A 142 5.77 -20.64 10.29
CA ARG A 142 4.94 -20.91 9.09
C ARG A 142 5.07 -19.83 8.01
N LEU A 143 5.77 -18.71 8.28
CA LEU A 143 6.14 -17.75 7.23
C LEU A 143 7.08 -18.34 6.16
N SER A 144 7.75 -19.45 6.47
CA SER A 144 8.59 -20.22 5.54
C SER A 144 8.00 -21.59 5.19
N ASP A 145 6.70 -21.78 5.37
CA ASP A 145 6.06 -23.04 5.01
C ASP A 145 6.24 -23.35 3.51
N PRO A 146 6.44 -24.62 3.08
CA PRO A 146 6.50 -24.94 1.66
C PRO A 146 5.23 -24.57 0.89
N ASP A 147 4.06 -24.60 1.55
CA ASP A 147 2.78 -24.28 0.95
C ASP A 147 2.47 -22.77 1.01
N ALA A 148 2.16 -22.18 -0.15
CA ALA A 148 1.88 -20.75 -0.26
C ALA A 148 0.62 -20.30 0.51
N SER A 149 -0.39 -21.17 0.62
CA SER A 149 -1.61 -20.86 1.37
C SER A 149 -1.33 -20.81 2.87
N VAL A 150 -0.48 -21.70 3.37
CA VAL A 150 -0.02 -21.69 4.76
C VAL A 150 0.80 -20.42 5.05
N ARG A 151 1.75 -20.05 4.17
CA ARG A 151 2.52 -18.81 4.32
C ARG A 151 1.63 -17.56 4.32
N LYS A 152 0.63 -17.50 3.44
CA LYS A 152 -0.35 -16.40 3.41
C LYS A 152 -1.08 -16.25 4.73
N LEU A 153 -1.60 -17.34 5.30
CA LEU A 153 -2.29 -17.28 6.60
C LEU A 153 -1.35 -16.92 7.74
N ALA A 154 -0.12 -17.44 7.71
CA ALA A 154 0.91 -17.09 8.69
C ALA A 154 1.26 -15.60 8.62
N LEU A 155 1.30 -15.01 7.42
CA LEU A 155 1.50 -13.58 7.21
C LEU A 155 0.33 -12.74 7.74
N THR A 156 -0.91 -13.23 7.63
CA THR A 156 -2.06 -12.60 8.29
C THR A 156 -1.91 -12.62 9.80
N ALA A 157 -1.51 -13.76 10.38
CA ALA A 157 -1.24 -13.85 11.83
C ALA A 157 -0.11 -12.90 12.25
N ALA A 158 0.93 -12.75 11.41
CA ALA A 158 2.07 -11.89 11.69
C ALA A 158 1.70 -10.41 11.86
N GLN A 159 0.55 -9.95 11.33
CA GLN A 159 0.08 -8.58 11.59
C GLN A 159 -0.22 -8.31 13.07
N ARG A 160 -0.42 -9.36 13.87
CA ARG A 160 -0.71 -9.28 15.30
C ARG A 160 0.47 -9.71 16.17
N PHE A 161 1.63 -10.05 15.61
CA PHE A 161 2.78 -10.45 16.41
C PHE A 161 3.42 -9.25 17.14
N PRO A 162 4.08 -9.49 18.28
CA PRO A 162 4.99 -8.51 18.89
C PRO A 162 6.09 -8.08 17.90
N LEU A 163 6.53 -6.82 18.00
CA LEU A 163 7.55 -6.26 17.11
C LEU A 163 8.86 -7.07 17.11
N ASP A 164 9.30 -7.55 18.27
CA ASP A 164 10.53 -8.36 18.37
C ASP A 164 10.43 -9.65 17.53
N THR A 165 9.25 -10.27 17.46
CA THR A 165 9.02 -11.43 16.61
C THR A 165 9.05 -11.05 15.13
N ILE A 166 8.54 -9.87 14.75
CA ILE A 166 8.59 -9.39 13.37
C ILE A 166 10.03 -9.09 12.94
N VAL A 167 10.84 -8.52 13.84
CA VAL A 167 12.29 -8.35 13.62
C VAL A 167 12.97 -9.70 13.41
N GLN A 168 12.69 -10.69 14.26
CA GLN A 168 13.24 -12.04 14.11
C GLN A 168 12.75 -12.76 12.83
N SER A 169 11.57 -12.37 12.33
CA SER A 169 10.97 -12.93 11.11
C SER A 169 11.39 -12.18 9.84
N LEU A 170 12.25 -11.15 9.95
CA LEU A 170 12.66 -10.31 8.82
C LEU A 170 13.27 -11.12 7.64
N PRO A 171 14.13 -12.14 7.85
CA PRO A 171 14.62 -12.96 6.76
C PRO A 171 13.50 -13.68 5.99
N GLN A 172 12.50 -14.19 6.70
CA GLN A 172 11.36 -14.90 6.14
C GLN A 172 10.47 -13.94 5.33
N LEU A 173 10.15 -12.77 5.89
CA LEU A 173 9.38 -11.74 5.19
C LEU A 173 10.10 -11.24 3.94
N THR A 174 11.42 -11.08 4.03
CA THR A 174 12.26 -10.66 2.89
C THR A 174 12.26 -11.70 1.77
N ALA A 175 12.34 -13.00 2.12
CA ALA A 175 12.27 -14.08 1.14
C ALA A 175 10.93 -14.11 0.39
N MET A 176 9.82 -13.76 1.05
CA MET A 176 8.50 -13.71 0.43
C MET A 176 8.39 -12.67 -0.69
N LEU A 177 9.16 -11.58 -0.64
CA LEU A 177 9.11 -10.49 -1.65
C LEU A 177 9.45 -10.95 -3.07
N GLY A 178 10.19 -12.06 -3.23
CA GLY A 178 10.62 -12.56 -4.54
C GLY A 178 10.24 -14.01 -4.81
N HIS A 179 9.44 -14.63 -3.94
CA HIS A 179 9.17 -16.07 -4.05
C HIS A 179 8.14 -16.36 -5.16
N PRO A 180 8.41 -17.28 -6.10
CA PRO A 180 7.59 -17.47 -7.32
C PRO A 180 6.13 -17.84 -7.06
N GLN A 181 5.86 -18.54 -5.96
CA GLN A 181 4.52 -19.00 -5.59
C GLN A 181 3.75 -18.00 -4.72
N GLU A 182 4.33 -16.85 -4.38
CA GLU A 182 3.64 -15.84 -3.59
C GLU A 182 2.66 -15.05 -4.44
N SER A 183 1.44 -14.86 -3.93
CA SER A 183 0.49 -13.94 -4.54
C SER A 183 0.99 -12.50 -4.40
N ALA A 184 0.59 -11.62 -5.33
CA ALA A 184 0.93 -10.19 -5.24
C ALA A 184 0.46 -9.58 -3.90
N GLU A 185 -0.71 -10.00 -3.42
CA GLU A 185 -1.24 -9.60 -2.11
C GLU A 185 -0.27 -9.95 -0.96
N SER A 186 0.27 -11.19 -0.96
CA SER A 186 1.18 -11.66 0.08
C SER A 186 2.53 -10.95 0.00
N ARG A 187 3.07 -10.73 -1.20
CA ARG A 187 4.32 -9.95 -1.39
C ARG A 187 4.14 -8.50 -0.91
N ALA A 188 3.02 -7.86 -1.25
CA ALA A 188 2.73 -6.51 -0.80
C ALA A 188 2.50 -6.43 0.72
N ALA A 189 1.85 -7.43 1.33
CA ALA A 189 1.66 -7.53 2.77
C ALA A 189 2.99 -7.73 3.51
N ALA A 190 3.88 -8.58 2.99
CA ALA A 190 5.23 -8.76 3.52
C ALA A 190 6.02 -7.45 3.47
N ALA A 191 5.99 -6.73 2.33
CA ALA A 191 6.63 -5.42 2.21
C ALA A 191 6.12 -4.43 3.25
N ARG A 192 4.79 -4.32 3.42
CA ARG A 192 4.20 -3.42 4.44
C ARG A 192 4.64 -3.77 5.85
N LEU A 193 4.68 -5.06 6.20
CA LEU A 193 5.08 -5.53 7.52
C LEU A 193 6.57 -5.29 7.78
N ILE A 194 7.42 -5.44 6.76
CA ILE A 194 8.82 -5.01 6.83
C ILE A 194 8.89 -3.50 7.10
N GLY A 195 8.06 -2.70 6.41
CA GLY A 195 8.00 -1.25 6.60
C GLY A 195 7.58 -0.80 8.01
N THR A 196 6.86 -1.60 8.79
CA THR A 196 6.49 -1.25 10.18
C THR A 196 7.67 -1.34 11.16
N LEU A 197 8.78 -1.95 10.75
CA LEU A 197 9.99 -2.06 11.58
C LEU A 197 10.88 -0.82 11.50
N ASP A 198 10.57 0.15 10.64
CA ASP A 198 11.39 1.34 10.39
C ASP A 198 12.87 0.95 10.19
N ALA A 199 13.81 1.66 10.81
CA ALA A 199 15.24 1.44 10.65
C ALA A 199 15.72 0.01 11.02
N ALA A 200 14.94 -0.75 11.81
CA ALA A 200 15.28 -2.14 12.11
C ALA A 200 15.15 -3.07 10.89
N ALA A 201 14.49 -2.63 9.80
CA ALA A 201 14.41 -3.34 8.53
C ALA A 201 15.48 -2.93 7.51
N HIS A 202 16.55 -2.25 7.93
CA HIS A 202 17.65 -1.82 7.04
C HIS A 202 18.14 -2.96 6.11
N ASP A 203 18.31 -4.17 6.65
CA ASP A 203 18.86 -5.30 5.88
C ASP A 203 17.92 -5.81 4.78
N ALA A 204 16.63 -5.48 4.85
CA ALA A 204 15.65 -5.80 3.82
C ALA A 204 15.60 -4.76 2.68
N VAL A 205 16.27 -3.61 2.83
CA VAL A 205 16.24 -2.51 1.84
C VAL A 205 16.67 -2.96 0.44
N PRO A 206 17.73 -3.77 0.23
CA PRO A 206 18.10 -4.24 -1.10
C PRO A 206 16.99 -5.08 -1.76
N ALA A 207 16.32 -5.94 -1.00
CA ALA A 207 15.23 -6.77 -1.50
C ALA A 207 13.98 -5.93 -1.81
N LEU A 208 13.64 -4.97 -0.94
CA LEU A 208 12.57 -4.01 -1.19
C LEU A 208 12.87 -3.17 -2.44
N ALA A 209 14.10 -2.69 -2.63
CA ALA A 209 14.48 -1.90 -3.79
C ALA A 209 14.36 -2.71 -5.09
N LYS A 210 14.80 -3.97 -5.07
CA LYS A 210 14.63 -4.90 -6.20
C LYS A 210 13.15 -5.11 -6.54
N ALA A 211 12.31 -5.37 -5.55
CA ALA A 211 10.88 -5.55 -5.76
C ALA A 211 10.19 -4.24 -6.21
N ALA A 212 10.57 -3.08 -5.65
CA ALA A 212 10.08 -1.78 -6.06
C ALA A 212 10.37 -1.46 -7.54
N ALA A 213 11.50 -1.94 -8.07
CA ALA A 213 11.90 -1.69 -9.45
C ALA A 213 11.31 -2.67 -10.47
N ALA A 214 11.05 -3.92 -10.07
CA ALA A 214 10.84 -5.01 -11.02
C ALA A 214 9.62 -5.91 -10.74
N ASP A 215 8.93 -5.77 -9.61
CA ASP A 215 7.75 -6.61 -9.35
C ASP A 215 6.68 -6.34 -10.42
N PRO A 216 6.08 -7.38 -11.03
CA PRO A 216 5.05 -7.20 -12.06
C PRO A 216 3.82 -6.45 -11.52
N ASP A 217 3.51 -6.59 -10.23
CA ASP A 217 2.34 -6.00 -9.62
C ASP A 217 2.62 -4.60 -9.05
N PRO A 218 1.87 -3.57 -9.47
CA PRO A 218 2.09 -2.19 -9.03
C PRO A 218 1.79 -1.97 -7.54
N ALA A 219 0.91 -2.76 -6.92
CA ALA A 219 0.65 -2.67 -5.49
C ALA A 219 1.84 -3.17 -4.67
N VAL A 220 2.55 -4.20 -5.16
CA VAL A 220 3.81 -4.66 -4.55
C VAL A 220 4.87 -3.58 -4.69
N ARG A 221 5.06 -3.01 -5.89
CA ARG A 221 6.03 -1.92 -6.11
C ARG A 221 5.76 -0.72 -5.21
N SER A 222 4.49 -0.31 -5.09
CA SER A 222 4.05 0.77 -4.19
C SER A 222 4.37 0.48 -2.72
N ALA A 223 4.02 -0.72 -2.25
CA ALA A 223 4.29 -1.14 -0.87
C ALA A 223 5.80 -1.11 -0.57
N CYS A 224 6.64 -1.57 -1.51
CA CYS A 224 8.09 -1.54 -1.37
C CYS A 224 8.62 -0.09 -1.33
N VAL A 225 8.17 0.79 -2.22
CA VAL A 225 8.52 2.22 -2.22
C VAL A 225 8.22 2.88 -0.88
N LEU A 226 7.03 2.64 -0.33
CA LEU A 226 6.63 3.20 0.97
C LEU A 226 7.48 2.65 2.12
N SER A 227 7.83 1.38 2.07
CA SER A 227 8.60 0.70 3.11
C SER A 227 10.08 1.13 3.09
N ILE A 228 10.67 1.31 1.90
CA ILE A 228 12.03 1.85 1.75
C ILE A 228 12.14 3.23 2.40
N CYS A 229 11.13 4.10 2.26
CA CYS A 229 11.15 5.43 2.87
C CYS A 229 11.18 5.41 4.41
N ARG A 230 10.82 4.29 5.03
CA ARG A 230 10.83 4.10 6.48
C ARG A 230 12.07 3.34 6.96
N ALA A 231 12.48 2.33 6.19
CA ALA A 231 13.53 1.39 6.57
C ALA A 231 14.93 1.80 6.13
N ALA A 232 15.05 2.55 5.03
CA ALA A 232 16.33 2.85 4.44
C ALA A 232 16.95 4.14 5.00
N PRO A 233 18.29 4.21 5.12
CA PRO A 233 19.01 5.46 5.21
C PRO A 233 18.66 6.34 3.99
N ALA A 234 18.69 7.65 4.17
CA ALA A 234 18.22 8.58 3.13
C ALA A 234 18.92 8.38 1.77
N ALA A 235 20.22 8.06 1.75
CA ALA A 235 20.97 7.82 0.52
C ALA A 235 20.46 6.59 -0.27
N ASP A 236 20.16 5.49 0.42
CA ASP A 236 19.66 4.27 -0.22
C ASP A 236 18.21 4.43 -0.68
N ALA A 237 17.40 5.15 0.11
CA ALA A 237 16.06 5.55 -0.32
C ALA A 237 16.10 6.39 -1.60
N VAL A 238 17.02 7.36 -1.68
CA VAL A 238 17.23 8.17 -2.88
C VAL A 238 17.58 7.30 -4.08
N ALA A 239 18.51 6.35 -3.95
CA ALA A 239 18.92 5.47 -5.04
C ALA A 239 17.75 4.64 -5.59
N ALA A 240 16.97 4.02 -4.70
CA ALA A 240 15.82 3.20 -5.10
C ALA A 240 14.70 4.03 -5.73
N LEU A 241 14.34 5.16 -5.13
CA LEU A 241 13.26 6.02 -5.63
C LEU A 241 13.63 6.72 -6.94
N ARG A 242 14.91 7.05 -7.15
CA ARG A 242 15.42 7.57 -8.44
C ARG A 242 15.12 6.60 -9.57
N GLN A 243 15.31 5.30 -9.35
CA GLN A 243 15.03 4.28 -10.36
C GLN A 243 13.53 4.23 -10.70
N VAL A 244 12.67 4.20 -9.67
CA VAL A 244 11.21 4.18 -9.85
C VAL A 244 10.73 5.43 -10.59
N LEU A 245 11.23 6.61 -10.22
CA LEU A 245 10.91 7.87 -10.89
C LEU A 245 11.20 7.82 -12.41
N ARG A 246 12.32 7.21 -12.81
CA ARG A 246 12.75 7.21 -14.22
C ARG A 246 12.11 6.12 -15.06
N GLN A 247 11.82 4.95 -14.47
CA GLN A 247 11.59 3.72 -15.22
C GLN A 247 10.19 3.12 -15.03
N ASP A 248 9.45 3.48 -13.98
CA ASP A 248 8.17 2.80 -13.73
C ASP A 248 7.15 3.12 -14.83
N SER A 249 6.48 2.07 -15.32
CA SER A 249 5.46 2.20 -16.36
C SER A 249 4.23 2.98 -15.88
N GLN A 250 3.94 2.97 -14.59
CA GLN A 250 2.77 3.57 -13.99
C GLN A 250 3.05 4.99 -13.47
N ALA A 251 2.26 5.95 -13.92
CA ALA A 251 2.43 7.36 -13.56
C ALA A 251 2.24 7.61 -12.06
N ASN A 252 1.31 6.91 -11.41
CA ASN A 252 1.09 7.02 -9.97
C ASN A 252 2.35 6.63 -9.16
N LEU A 253 3.13 5.64 -9.60
CA LEU A 253 4.37 5.21 -8.96
C LEU A 253 5.51 6.19 -9.21
N ARG A 254 5.69 6.69 -10.45
CA ARG A 254 6.66 7.76 -10.72
C ARG A 254 6.37 9.00 -9.88
N GLY A 255 5.10 9.39 -9.78
CA GLY A 255 4.66 10.51 -8.94
C GLY A 255 4.85 10.25 -7.44
N LEU A 256 4.56 9.03 -6.97
CA LEU A 256 4.85 8.63 -5.60
C LEU A 256 6.35 8.75 -5.30
N ALA A 257 7.21 8.27 -6.19
CA ALA A 257 8.66 8.40 -6.06
C ALA A 257 9.11 9.87 -5.98
N ALA A 258 8.63 10.74 -6.88
CA ALA A 258 8.91 12.18 -6.82
C ALA A 258 8.47 12.79 -5.47
N THR A 259 7.26 12.48 -5.02
CA THR A 259 6.72 12.97 -3.74
C THR A 259 7.57 12.52 -2.55
N ARG A 260 8.07 11.28 -2.58
CA ARG A 260 8.89 10.72 -1.51
C ARG A 260 10.30 11.28 -1.52
N LEU A 261 10.92 11.41 -2.71
CA LEU A 261 12.22 12.05 -2.88
C LEU A 261 12.23 13.45 -2.26
N GLY A 262 11.24 14.29 -2.57
CA GLY A 262 11.14 15.64 -2.00
C GLY A 262 11.04 15.70 -0.48
N LYS A 263 10.64 14.61 0.19
CA LYS A 263 10.53 14.51 1.65
C LYS A 263 11.79 13.99 2.34
N LEU A 264 12.84 13.63 1.58
CA LEU A 264 14.12 13.15 2.14
C LEU A 264 15.08 14.29 2.53
N GLY A 265 14.58 15.53 2.56
CA GLY A 265 15.35 16.69 3.01
C GLY A 265 16.57 16.95 2.13
N GLN A 266 17.74 17.14 2.75
CA GLN A 266 18.99 17.44 2.04
C GLN A 266 19.40 16.36 1.02
N ALA A 267 19.01 15.10 1.25
CA ALA A 267 19.35 14.01 0.33
C ALA A 267 18.68 14.18 -1.06
N THR A 268 17.58 14.95 -1.14
CA THR A 268 16.91 15.27 -2.41
C THR A 268 17.83 16.00 -3.40
N ALA A 269 18.83 16.74 -2.91
CA ALA A 269 19.79 17.45 -3.76
C ALA A 269 20.48 16.51 -4.77
N ALA A 270 20.74 15.26 -4.39
CA ALA A 270 21.39 14.27 -5.24
C ALA A 270 20.52 13.79 -6.42
N VAL A 271 19.22 14.08 -6.42
CA VAL A 271 18.27 13.71 -7.49
C VAL A 271 17.62 14.90 -8.17
N ALA A 272 18.13 16.11 -7.93
CA ALA A 272 17.61 17.31 -8.58
C ALA A 272 17.65 17.22 -10.13
N PRO A 273 18.69 16.66 -10.78
CA PRO A 273 18.67 16.47 -12.24
C PRO A 273 17.51 15.59 -12.73
N GLU A 274 17.28 14.44 -12.09
CA GLU A 274 16.23 13.49 -12.47
C GLU A 274 14.83 14.05 -12.18
N LEU A 275 14.66 14.79 -11.09
CA LEU A 275 13.41 15.51 -10.83
C LEU A 275 13.16 16.62 -11.88
N ALA A 276 14.21 17.31 -12.34
CA ALA A 276 14.09 18.28 -13.42
C ALA A 276 13.74 17.63 -14.75
N GLU A 277 14.27 16.43 -15.05
CA GLU A 277 13.82 15.62 -16.18
C GLU A 277 12.34 15.26 -16.08
N ALA A 278 11.85 14.89 -14.89
CA ALA A 278 10.45 14.55 -14.64
C ALA A 278 9.46 15.72 -14.81
N LEU A 279 9.93 16.97 -14.93
CA LEU A 279 9.07 18.10 -15.37
C LEU A 279 8.52 17.90 -16.79
N ALA A 280 9.17 17.04 -17.60
CA ALA A 280 8.76 16.65 -18.93
C ALA A 280 8.07 15.27 -18.98
N ASP A 281 7.66 14.71 -17.83
CA ASP A 281 6.96 13.43 -17.78
C ASP A 281 5.63 13.49 -18.56
N ARG A 282 5.23 12.41 -19.24
CA ARG A 282 3.96 12.38 -19.97
C ARG A 282 2.70 12.60 -19.11
N ASP A 283 2.79 12.40 -17.80
CA ASP A 283 1.68 12.57 -16.86
C ASP A 283 1.78 13.88 -16.06
N ASP A 284 0.74 14.70 -16.11
CA ASP A 284 0.68 16.01 -15.43
C ASP A 284 0.77 15.91 -13.90
N GLY A 285 0.33 14.78 -13.32
CA GLY A 285 0.45 14.52 -11.90
C GLY A 285 1.90 14.31 -11.49
N VAL A 286 2.66 13.56 -12.29
CA VAL A 286 4.11 13.36 -12.10
C VAL A 286 4.85 14.69 -12.21
N ARG A 287 4.56 15.48 -13.25
CA ARG A 287 5.18 16.79 -13.48
C ARG A 287 5.05 17.72 -12.27
N ARG A 288 3.83 17.85 -11.73
CA ARG A 288 3.56 18.69 -10.54
C ARG A 288 4.31 18.19 -9.31
N LYS A 289 4.29 16.88 -9.07
CA LYS A 289 5.00 16.27 -7.93
C LYS A 289 6.52 16.43 -8.04
N ALA A 290 7.07 16.38 -9.26
CA ALA A 290 8.47 16.64 -9.51
C ALA A 290 8.84 18.11 -9.25
N ALA A 291 7.98 19.06 -9.68
CA ALA A 291 8.15 20.48 -9.40
C ALA A 291 8.13 20.77 -7.89
N ASP A 292 7.16 20.21 -7.15
CA ASP A 292 7.09 20.36 -5.70
C ASP A 292 8.35 19.78 -5.02
N ALA A 293 8.82 18.61 -5.47
CA ALA A 293 10.04 17.99 -4.93
C ALA A 293 11.29 18.83 -5.21
N LEU A 294 11.44 19.40 -6.40
CA LEU A 294 12.55 20.31 -6.73
C LEU A 294 12.55 21.55 -5.85
N ALA A 295 11.39 22.14 -5.59
CA ALA A 295 11.27 23.29 -4.70
C ALA A 295 11.74 22.97 -3.27
N LEU A 296 11.62 21.72 -2.83
CA LEU A 296 12.10 21.24 -1.52
C LEU A 296 13.61 20.93 -1.52
N SER A 297 14.24 20.73 -2.68
CA SER A 297 15.69 20.47 -2.80
C SER A 297 16.58 21.70 -2.58
N GLY A 298 16.00 22.90 -2.50
CA GLY A 298 16.74 24.15 -2.33
C GLY A 298 17.67 24.47 -3.51
N ALA A 299 18.78 25.16 -3.23
CA ALA A 299 19.74 25.64 -4.24
C ALA A 299 20.22 24.57 -5.25
N ALA A 300 20.28 23.29 -4.87
CA ALA A 300 20.69 22.21 -5.77
C ALA A 300 19.75 22.04 -6.98
N ALA A 301 18.49 22.48 -6.89
CA ALA A 301 17.53 22.44 -7.99
C ALA A 301 17.71 23.57 -9.01
N VAL A 302 18.45 24.64 -8.70
CA VAL A 302 18.53 25.84 -9.55
C VAL A 302 19.12 25.50 -10.92
N ALA A 303 20.33 24.93 -10.97
CA ALA A 303 21.00 24.66 -12.25
C ALA A 303 20.23 23.65 -13.12
N PRO A 304 19.73 22.50 -12.61
CA PRO A 304 18.91 21.60 -13.41
C PRO A 304 17.60 22.23 -13.91
N THR A 305 16.94 23.04 -13.09
CA THR A 305 15.67 23.70 -13.47
C THR A 305 15.91 24.77 -14.53
N MET A 306 17.01 25.52 -14.45
CA MET A 306 17.37 26.52 -15.47
C MET A 306 17.48 25.92 -16.87
N GLN A 307 17.97 24.68 -17.00
CA GLN A 307 18.03 24.00 -18.30
C GLN A 307 16.64 23.75 -18.91
N LYS A 308 15.59 23.68 -18.09
CA LYS A 308 14.21 23.43 -18.52
C LYS A 308 13.48 24.70 -18.96
N LEU A 309 14.05 25.89 -18.74
CA LEU A 309 13.50 27.16 -19.21
C LEU A 309 13.49 27.31 -20.73
N GLN A 310 14.28 26.53 -21.46
CA GLN A 310 14.32 26.54 -22.94
C GLN A 310 13.65 25.30 -23.54
N ALA A 311 12.88 24.55 -22.75
CA ALA A 311 12.18 23.37 -23.26
C ALA A 311 11.18 23.74 -24.37
N PRO A 312 11.02 22.92 -25.41
CA PRO A 312 10.05 23.18 -26.47
C PRO A 312 8.61 23.14 -25.95
N ASP A 313 8.34 22.24 -25.01
CA ASP A 313 7.04 22.12 -24.34
C ASP A 313 6.80 23.29 -23.36
N VAL A 314 5.73 24.05 -23.64
CA VAL A 314 5.27 25.19 -22.84
C VAL A 314 4.99 24.79 -21.40
N ALA A 315 4.43 23.60 -21.16
CA ALA A 315 4.13 23.11 -19.81
C ALA A 315 5.41 22.90 -18.99
N VAL A 316 6.48 22.39 -19.62
CA VAL A 316 7.80 22.23 -18.98
C VAL A 316 8.38 23.58 -18.60
N ARG A 317 8.36 24.56 -19.53
CA ARG A 317 8.88 25.91 -19.26
C ARG A 317 8.13 26.57 -18.11
N ARG A 318 6.79 26.49 -18.10
CA ARG A 318 5.94 27.02 -17.02
C ARG A 318 6.31 26.43 -15.66
N LEU A 319 6.48 25.11 -15.59
CA LEU A 319 6.89 24.44 -14.35
C LEU A 319 8.31 24.84 -13.92
N ALA A 320 9.23 24.99 -14.86
CA ALA A 320 10.59 25.45 -14.56
C ALA A 320 10.60 26.87 -13.95
N VAL A 321 9.81 27.79 -14.53
CA VAL A 321 9.63 29.15 -13.98
C VAL A 321 9.02 29.08 -12.58
N PHE A 322 7.98 28.26 -12.39
CA PHE A 322 7.34 28.07 -11.09
C PHE A 322 8.31 27.55 -10.01
N VAL A 323 9.11 26.53 -10.32
CA VAL A 323 10.10 25.97 -9.40
C VAL A 323 11.14 27.03 -9.01
N LEU A 324 11.70 27.76 -9.97
CA LEU A 324 12.68 28.81 -9.68
C LEU A 324 12.07 29.95 -8.83
N ALA A 325 10.82 30.33 -9.10
CA ALA A 325 10.11 31.29 -8.26
C ALA A 325 9.92 30.79 -6.83
N LYS A 326 9.64 29.50 -6.64
CA LYS A 326 9.47 28.88 -5.32
C LYS A 326 10.78 28.81 -4.52
N LEU A 327 11.91 28.58 -5.21
CA LEU A 327 13.24 28.62 -4.62
C LEU A 327 13.64 30.02 -4.13
N GLY A 328 13.01 31.09 -4.66
CA GLY A 328 13.20 32.44 -4.17
C GLY A 328 14.66 32.92 -4.32
N PRO A 329 15.27 33.54 -3.29
CA PRO A 329 16.62 34.10 -3.39
C PRO A 329 17.71 33.13 -3.86
N ASP A 330 17.55 31.81 -3.61
CA ASP A 330 18.50 30.79 -4.08
C ASP A 330 18.56 30.74 -5.62
N ALA A 331 17.47 31.12 -6.30
CA ALA A 331 17.37 31.13 -7.76
C ALA A 331 17.88 32.42 -8.41
N LYS A 332 18.60 33.30 -7.69
CA LYS A 332 19.28 34.47 -8.27
C LYS A 332 20.11 34.18 -9.54
N PRO A 333 20.84 33.03 -9.64
CA PRO A 333 21.53 32.69 -10.88
C PRO A 333 20.63 32.56 -12.11
N ALA A 334 19.31 32.37 -11.93
CA ALA A 334 18.35 32.23 -13.01
C ALA A 334 17.76 33.56 -13.51
N LEU A 335 18.06 34.71 -12.86
CA LEU A 335 17.43 36.00 -13.18
C LEU A 335 17.58 36.40 -14.64
N GLU A 336 18.78 36.25 -15.21
CA GLU A 336 19.04 36.58 -16.62
C GLU A 336 18.22 35.69 -17.57
N ALA A 337 18.07 34.41 -17.26
CA ALA A 337 17.26 33.49 -18.06
C ALA A 337 15.76 33.80 -17.94
N LEU A 338 15.28 34.14 -16.74
CA LEU A 338 13.90 34.51 -16.49
C LEU A 338 13.53 35.84 -17.15
N ARG A 339 14.42 36.84 -17.15
CA ARG A 339 14.21 38.11 -17.86
C ARG A 339 14.04 37.89 -19.37
N LYS A 340 14.78 36.96 -19.97
CA LYS A 340 14.59 36.57 -21.38
C LYS A 340 13.21 35.98 -21.64
N LEU A 341 12.67 35.19 -20.70
CA LEU A 341 11.34 34.58 -20.81
C LEU A 341 10.18 35.58 -20.69
N GLN A 342 10.42 36.83 -20.25
CA GLN A 342 9.40 37.89 -20.33
C GLN A 342 9.03 38.25 -21.78
N GLN A 343 9.84 37.78 -22.75
CA GLN A 343 9.56 37.89 -24.18
C GLN A 343 9.11 36.55 -24.81
N ASP A 344 8.82 35.51 -24.02
CA ASP A 344 8.33 34.22 -24.52
C ASP A 344 7.01 34.39 -25.28
N PRO A 345 6.77 33.73 -26.42
CA PRO A 345 5.51 33.86 -27.15
C PRO A 345 4.27 33.50 -26.32
N ASP A 346 4.41 32.64 -25.31
CA ASP A 346 3.31 32.28 -24.41
C ASP A 346 3.07 33.36 -23.35
N ALA A 347 1.85 33.90 -23.34
CA ALA A 347 1.48 35.01 -22.45
C ALA A 347 1.57 34.64 -20.95
N GLU A 348 1.30 33.37 -20.61
CA GLU A 348 1.35 32.91 -19.22
C GLU A 348 2.80 32.79 -18.74
N ILE A 349 3.71 32.31 -19.59
CA ILE A 349 5.15 32.29 -19.29
C ILE A 349 5.68 33.70 -19.04
N LYS A 350 5.28 34.70 -19.84
CA LYS A 350 5.71 36.10 -19.63
C LYS A 350 5.35 36.57 -18.22
N GLN A 351 4.08 36.39 -17.84
CA GLN A 351 3.57 36.80 -16.53
C GLN A 351 4.25 36.04 -15.39
N LEU A 352 4.40 34.73 -15.52
CA LEU A 352 5.08 33.90 -14.52
C LEU A 352 6.55 34.30 -14.36
N ALA A 353 7.25 34.61 -15.47
CA ALA A 353 8.65 35.00 -15.45
C ALA A 353 8.86 36.36 -14.76
N GLU A 354 7.95 37.32 -14.98
CA GLU A 354 7.96 38.60 -14.28
C GLU A 354 7.75 38.42 -12.77
N LEU A 355 6.74 37.65 -12.37
CA LEU A 355 6.49 37.34 -10.96
C LEU A 355 7.65 36.58 -10.30
N ALA A 356 8.27 35.65 -11.03
CA ALA A 356 9.43 34.91 -10.57
C ALA A 356 10.62 35.85 -10.29
N VAL A 357 10.92 36.77 -11.21
CA VAL A 357 11.99 37.78 -11.03
C VAL A 357 11.75 38.61 -9.78
N ARG A 358 10.54 39.18 -9.60
CA ARG A 358 10.19 39.97 -8.42
C ARG A 358 10.38 39.18 -7.12
N ARG A 359 9.88 37.94 -7.10
CA ARG A 359 9.98 37.05 -5.95
C ARG A 359 11.43 36.67 -5.60
N ILE A 360 12.29 36.47 -6.59
CA ILE A 360 13.71 36.14 -6.40
C ILE A 360 14.51 37.37 -5.91
N GLU A 361 14.16 38.56 -6.41
CA GLU A 361 14.77 39.83 -5.99
C GLU A 361 14.27 40.33 -4.63
N GLY A 362 13.13 39.83 -4.16
CA GLY A 362 12.50 40.28 -2.92
C GLY A 362 11.78 41.62 -3.06
N THR A 363 11.39 41.97 -4.30
CA THR A 363 10.60 43.17 -4.58
C THR A 363 9.11 42.85 -4.49
N PRO A 364 8.30 43.69 -3.80
CA PRO A 364 6.87 43.43 -3.56
C PRO A 364 6.00 43.45 -4.82
#